data_AF-A0A7C5ERP3-F1
#
_entry.id   AF-A0A7C5ERP3-F1
#
_cell.length_a   1.000
_cell.length_b   1.000
_cell.length_c   1.000
_cell.angle_alpha   90.00
_cell.angle_beta   90.00
_cell.angle_gamma   90.00
#
_symmetry.space_group_name_H-M   'P 1'
#
loop_
_entity.id
_entity.type
_entity.pdbx_description
1 polymer ?
#
loop_
_entity_poly.entity_id
_entity_poly.type
_entity_poly.pdbx_seq_one_letter_code
_entity_poly.pdbx_strand_id
1 'polypeptide(L)' 'MFRVDRASPLAEEIARRYGVHVLPTLLIFDGQGKLVAFQEGRVDRRAAAAVVRELSQEGGTGSCTATPSPPPGCEAP' A
#
# COMPACT_ATOMS: atom_id res chain seq x y z
N MET A 1 -10.74 8.22 -11.81
CA MET A 1 -9.59 8.65 -10.98
C MET A 1 -10.12 9.65 -9.96
N PHE A 2 -10.12 9.30 -8.67
CA PHE A 2 -10.52 10.20 -7.58
C PHE A 2 -9.26 10.81 -6.97
N ARG A 3 -9.25 12.12 -6.72
CA ARG A 3 -8.12 12.82 -6.09
C ARG A 3 -8.62 13.48 -4.82
N VAL A 4 -7.92 13.22 -3.72
CA VAL A 4 -8.19 13.84 -2.43
C VAL A 4 -7.18 14.95 -2.23
N ASP A 5 -7.64 16.14 -1.83
CA ASP A 5 -6.76 17.24 -1.46
C ASP A 5 -5.98 16.88 -0.19
N ARG A 6 -4.67 17.18 -0.17
CA ARG A 6 -3.77 16.79 0.93
C ARG A 6 -4.10 17.50 2.25
N ALA A 7 -4.68 18.70 2.21
CA ALA A 7 -5.09 19.45 3.38
C ALA A 7 -6.54 19.15 3.80
N SER A 8 -7.23 18.22 3.13
CA SER A 8 -8.59 17.86 3.49
C SER A 8 -8.66 17.01 4.77
N PRO A 9 -9.75 17.11 5.56
CA PRO A 9 -9.97 16.24 6.72
C PRO A 9 -9.96 14.75 6.38
N LEU A 10 -10.37 14.39 5.15
CA LEU A 10 -10.31 13.02 4.65
C LEU A 10 -8.87 12.54 4.50
N ALA A 11 -7.98 13.38 3.95
CA ALA A 11 -6.55 13.03 3.85
C ALA A 11 -5.91 12.89 5.24
N GLU A 12 -6.25 13.76 6.19
CA GLU A 12 -5.76 13.66 7.55
C GLU A 12 -6.23 12.38 8.25
N GLU A 13 -7.51 12.04 8.09
CA GLU A 13 -8.08 10.80 8.63
C GLU A 13 -7.42 9.55 8.02
N ILE A 14 -7.21 9.55 6.70
CA ILE A 14 -6.49 8.47 6.01
C ILE A 14 -5.05 8.38 6.54
N ALA A 15 -4.36 9.51 6.69
CA ALA A 15 -2.98 9.53 7.18
C ALA A 15 -2.89 8.95 8.60
N ARG A 16 -3.78 9.36 9.52
CA ARG A 16 -3.82 8.80 10.88
C ARG A 16 -4.16 7.32 10.90
N ARG A 17 -5.19 6.92 10.14
CA ARG A 17 -5.68 5.53 10.13
C ARG A 17 -4.64 4.54 9.60
N TYR A 18 -3.86 4.95 8.61
CA TYR A 18 -2.86 4.10 7.96
C TYR A 18 -1.41 4.43 8.36
N GLY A 19 -1.21 5.24 9.39
CA GLY A 19 0.12 5.55 9.93
C GLY A 19 1.05 6.27 8.94
N VAL A 20 0.51 7.14 8.08
CA VAL A 20 1.33 7.92 7.13
C VAL A 20 1.99 9.08 7.87
N HIS A 21 3.29 8.95 8.13
CA HIS A 21 4.06 9.97 8.86
C HIS A 21 5.12 10.66 8.00
N VAL A 22 5.48 10.08 6.87
CA VAL A 22 6.52 10.57 5.96
C VAL A 22 5.93 10.86 4.58
N LEU A 23 6.51 11.82 3.86
CA LEU A 23 6.14 12.11 2.46
C LEU A 23 7.35 11.96 1.53
N PRO A 24 7.16 11.45 0.30
CA PRO A 24 5.91 10.89 -0.22
C PRO A 24 5.63 9.47 0.31
N THR A 25 4.37 9.09 0.43
CA THR A 25 3.95 7.73 0.84
C THR A 25 2.95 7.15 -0.17
N LEU A 26 3.09 5.87 -0.48
CA LEU A 26 2.21 5.12 -1.38
C LEU A 26 1.52 3.99 -0.61
N LEU A 27 0.20 4.00 -0.66
CA LEU A 27 -0.67 2.93 -0.15
C LEU A 27 -1.37 2.27 -1.34
N ILE A 28 -1.38 0.93 -1.38
CA ILE A 28 -2.13 0.16 -2.39
C ILE A 28 -3.15 -0.71 -1.66
N PHE A 29 -4.40 -0.62 -2.08
CA PHE A 29 -5.51 -1.40 -1.56
C PHE A 29 -6.04 -2.35 -2.64
N ASP A 30 -6.51 -3.52 -2.24
CA ASP A 30 -7.22 -4.44 -3.13
C ASP A 30 -8.70 -4.03 -3.34
N GLY A 31 -9.43 -4.83 -4.12
CA GLY A 31 -10.86 -4.59 -4.39
C GLY A 31 -11.79 -4.73 -3.19
N GLN A 32 -11.30 -5.28 -2.06
CA GLN A 32 -12.04 -5.42 -0.81
C GLN A 32 -11.67 -4.32 0.21
N GLY A 33 -10.77 -3.40 -0.16
CA GLY A 33 -10.29 -2.33 0.71
C GLY A 33 -9.22 -2.76 1.70
N LYS A 34 -8.60 -3.94 1.52
CA LYS A 34 -7.46 -4.37 2.33
C LYS A 34 -6.18 -3.72 1.83
N LEU A 35 -5.35 -3.22 2.75
CA LEU A 35 -4.02 -2.71 2.43
C LEU A 35 -3.09 -3.88 2.03
N VAL A 36 -2.53 -3.81 0.83
CA VAL A 36 -1.67 -4.87 0.25
C VAL A 36 -0.26 -4.40 -0.05
N ALA A 37 -0.02 -3.09 -0.12
CA ALA A 37 1.33 -2.53 -0.12
C ALA A 37 1.40 -1.16 0.56
N PHE A 38 2.54 -0.91 1.21
CA PHE A 38 2.86 0.32 1.93
C PHE A 38 4.31 0.70 1.62
N GLN A 39 4.54 1.94 1.16
CA GLN A 39 5.88 2.46 0.91
C GLN A 39 6.00 3.89 1.39
N GLU A 40 6.96 4.17 2.27
CA GLU A 40 7.25 5.52 2.77
C GLU A 40 8.54 6.08 2.16
N GLY A 41 8.56 7.39 1.97
CA GLY A 41 9.70 8.11 1.43
C GLY A 41 9.93 7.79 -0.05
N ARG A 42 11.02 7.09 -0.36
CA ARG A 42 11.39 6.85 -1.76
C ARG A 42 10.52 5.74 -2.36
N VAL A 43 9.47 6.13 -3.07
CA VAL A 43 8.55 5.22 -3.75
C VAL A 43 9.24 4.47 -4.91
N ASP A 44 9.25 3.14 -4.85
CA ASP A 44 9.59 2.26 -5.95
C ASP A 44 8.35 1.98 -6.82
N ARG A 45 8.32 2.66 -7.97
CA ARG A 45 7.23 2.54 -8.94
C ARG A 45 7.18 1.18 -9.64
N ARG A 46 8.31 0.47 -9.77
CA ARG A 46 8.33 -0.87 -10.40
C ARG A 46 7.70 -1.89 -9.47
N ALA A 47 8.06 -1.85 -8.18
CA ALA A 47 7.45 -2.68 -7.16
C ALA A 47 5.94 -2.41 -7.05
N ALA A 48 5.53 -1.14 -7.03
CA ALA A 48 4.12 -0.76 -7.01
C ALA A 48 3.34 -1.30 -8.22
N ALA A 49 3.92 -1.20 -9.43
CA ALA A 49 3.31 -1.71 -10.65
C ALA A 49 3.17 -3.24 -10.64
N ALA A 50 4.13 -3.96 -10.04
CA ALA A 50 4.04 -5.41 -9.89
C ALA A 50 2.85 -5.81 -9.02
N VAL A 51 2.69 -5.17 -7.85
CA VAL A 51 1.55 -5.41 -6.95
C VAL A 51 0.22 -5.14 -7.66
N VAL A 52 0.09 -4.01 -8.36
CA VAL A 52 -1.15 -3.69 -9.08
C VAL A 52 -1.45 -4.72 -10.18
N ARG A 53 -0.42 -5.22 -10.90
CA ARG A 53 -0.61 -6.26 -11.92
C ARG A 53 -1.07 -7.57 -11.32
N GLU A 54 -0.52 -7.97 -10.18
CA GLU A 54 -0.92 -9.18 -9.45
C GLU A 54 -2.39 -9.10 -9.02
N LEU A 55 -2.79 -8.02 -8.36
CA LEU A 55 -4.19 -7.78 -7.96
C LEU A 55 -5.15 -7.74 -9.15
N SER A 56 -4.70 -7.26 -10.31
CA SER A 56 -5.50 -7.23 -11.54
C SER A 56 -5.70 -8.62 -12.16
N GLN A 57 -4.80 -9.56 -11.86
CA GLN A 57 -4.85 -10.95 -12.33
C GLN A 57 -5.62 -11.86 -11.37
N GLU A 58 -5.67 -11.53 -10.07
CA GLU A 58 -6.46 -12.23 -9.05
C GLU A 58 -8.00 -12.16 -9.28
N GLY A 59 -8.46 -11.30 -10.20
CA GLY A 59 -9.83 -11.34 -10.75
C GLY A 59 -10.15 -12.61 -11.55
N GLY A 60 -9.17 -13.50 -11.78
CA GLY A 60 -9.33 -14.81 -12.36
C GLY A 60 -8.67 -15.88 -11.49
N THR A 61 -9.44 -16.49 -10.59
CA THR A 61 -9.08 -17.71 -9.82
C THR A 61 -7.87 -17.62 -8.88
N GLY A 62 -8.16 -17.37 -7.61
CA GLY A 62 -7.74 -18.21 -6.48
C GLY A 62 -6.25 -18.41 -6.19
N SER A 63 -5.88 -18.01 -4.96
CA SER A 63 -4.78 -18.57 -4.16
C SER A 63 -3.36 -18.30 -4.64
N CYS A 64 -2.72 -17.28 -4.06
CA CYS A 64 -1.29 -17.32 -3.76
C CYS A 64 -1.04 -16.74 -2.37
N THR A 65 -0.86 -17.65 -1.41
CA THR A 65 -0.25 -17.39 -0.11
C THR A 65 1.19 -16.91 -0.32
N ALA A 66 1.44 -15.62 -0.10
CA ALA A 66 2.78 -15.13 0.18
C ALA A 66 2.68 -14.10 1.31
N THR A 67 2.93 -14.54 2.53
CA THR A 67 3.25 -13.68 3.67
C THR A 67 4.28 -12.64 3.21
N PRO A 68 4.06 -11.33 3.38
CA PRO A 68 5.12 -10.36 3.14
C PRO A 68 6.20 -10.60 4.21
N SER A 69 7.34 -11.13 3.77
CA SER A 69 8.56 -11.18 4.57
C SER A 69 8.86 -9.76 5.08
N PRO A 70 9.22 -9.59 6.37
CA PRO A 70 9.56 -8.28 6.89
C PRO A 70 10.76 -7.68 6.13
N PRO A 71 10.83 -6.35 5.98
CA PRO A 71 11.99 -5.71 5.39
C PRO A 71 13.27 -6.08 6.19
N PRO A 72 14.43 -6.23 5.53
CA PRO A 72 15.68 -6.54 6.22
C PRO A 72 16.00 -5.41 7.21
N GLY A 73 15.99 -5.71 8.50
CA GLY A 73 16.31 -4.77 9.58
C GLY A 73 15.37 -4.76 10.79
N CYS A 74 14.25 -5.47 10.77
CA CYS A 74 13.39 -5.63 11.96
C CYS A 74 13.71 -6.93 12.71
N GLU A 75 14.85 -7.00 13.40
CA GLU A 75 14.98 -7.87 14.56
C GLU A 75 14.21 -7.24 15.72
N ALA A 76 13.21 -7.97 16.24
CA ALA A 76 12.51 -7.59 17.45
C ALA A 76 13.43 -7.88 18.67
N PRO A 77 13.32 -7.10 19.77
CA PRO A 77 14.04 -7.35 21.01
C PRO A 77 13.59 -8.64 21.72
#